data_AF-A0A101G6U1-F1
#
_entry.id   AF-A0A101G6U1-F1
#
_cell.length_a   1.000
_cell.length_b   1.000
_cell.length_c   1.000
_cell.angle_alpha   90.00
_cell.angle_beta   90.00
_cell.angle_gamma   90.00
#
_symmetry.space_group_name_H-M   'P 1'
#
loop_
_entity.id
_entity.type
_entity.pdbx_description
1 polymer ?
#
loop_
_entity_poly.entity_id
_entity_poly.type
_entity_poly.pdbx_seq_one_letter_code
_entity_poly.pdbx_strand_id
1 'polypeptide(L)'
;MSWVTVTGFVNYEYSVYSSGNFGVRSQNENPAVQRDTERNINLQKQYKPVALPRIKYNIAFKTPHYFGPEMGGLAPLANWQLAFTGTWRKGGYHTFGNNPSIINNVRWVDSWGLDMRGSKTISLNQFRIQIIADIYNILNKKSLSTAALGDSYLVPGVYDMYQESLHFNESVYEELGLRHIAGDDKMGYYRDPGVPYQPLKYTSRATGLTQPDPKTYYYVGDVADLQELFPDDNIPEDLSDTERYVQYVNNEWTRVDKSTVQKVLDDKAYIFNPVNESFLFLAPRDIFFGIRISYDF
;
A
#
# COMPACT_ATOMS: atom_id res chain seq x y z
N MET A 1 11.63 -8.25 -46.22
CA MET A 1 11.28 -9.00 -45.00
C MET A 1 11.15 -7.98 -43.87
N SER A 2 9.92 -7.62 -43.49
CA SER A 2 9.64 -6.60 -42.46
C SER A 2 9.47 -7.31 -41.11
N TRP A 3 10.49 -7.25 -40.25
CA TRP A 3 10.44 -7.89 -38.93
C TRP A 3 10.23 -6.85 -37.82
N VAL A 4 9.33 -7.13 -36.88
CA VAL A 4 9.25 -6.37 -35.63
C VAL A 4 10.45 -6.75 -34.77
N THR A 5 11.21 -5.76 -34.32
CA THR A 5 12.34 -5.99 -33.43
C THR A 5 11.90 -5.78 -31.99
N VAL A 6 12.22 -6.74 -31.14
CA VAL A 6 12.07 -6.65 -29.69
C VAL A 6 13.45 -6.72 -29.04
N THR A 7 13.77 -5.75 -28.20
CA THR A 7 15.05 -5.70 -27.45
C THR A 7 14.78 -5.28 -26.02
N GLY A 8 15.56 -5.77 -25.06
CA GLY A 8 15.36 -5.36 -23.68
C GLY A 8 16.28 -6.04 -22.69
N PHE A 9 16.06 -5.76 -21.42
CA PHE A 9 16.69 -6.44 -20.30
C PHE A 9 15.69 -6.60 -19.13
N VAL A 10 15.96 -7.57 -18.28
CA VAL A 10 15.29 -7.77 -16.99
C VAL A 10 16.38 -8.00 -15.95
N ASN A 11 16.39 -7.19 -14.91
CA ASN A 11 17.29 -7.34 -13.77
C ASN A 11 16.47 -7.72 -12.54
N TYR A 12 16.86 -8.82 -11.90
CA TYR A 12 16.35 -9.22 -10.59
C TYR A 12 17.46 -9.06 -9.56
N GLU A 13 17.15 -8.40 -8.46
CA GLU A 13 18.08 -8.26 -7.34
C GLU A 13 17.45 -8.79 -6.06
N TYR A 14 18.22 -9.61 -5.37
CA TYR A 14 17.97 -10.08 -4.02
C TYR A 14 19.18 -9.69 -3.17
N SER A 15 19.02 -8.72 -2.28
CA SER A 15 20.09 -8.23 -1.42
C SER A 15 19.68 -8.25 0.06
N VAL A 16 20.61 -8.72 0.90
CA VAL A 16 20.49 -8.75 2.38
C VAL A 16 21.74 -8.09 2.93
N TYR A 17 21.55 -7.02 3.71
CA TYR A 17 22.66 -6.24 4.27
C TYR A 17 22.62 -6.28 5.78
N SER A 18 23.38 -7.16 6.43
CA SER A 18 23.50 -7.05 7.89
C SER A 18 24.41 -5.88 8.27
N SER A 19 23.95 -5.02 9.18
CA SER A 19 24.79 -4.01 9.82
C SER A 19 24.87 -4.28 11.32
N GLY A 20 25.96 -3.89 11.96
CA GLY A 20 26.16 -4.11 13.38
C GLY A 20 27.21 -3.16 13.90
N ASN A 21 27.18 -2.92 15.20
CA ASN A 21 28.20 -2.10 15.84
C ASN A 21 29.44 -2.96 16.07
N PHE A 22 30.61 -2.47 15.63
CA PHE A 22 31.88 -2.98 16.11
C PHE A 22 32.30 -2.14 17.33
N GLY A 23 32.51 -2.80 18.47
CA GLY A 23 32.87 -2.14 19.73
C GLY A 23 31.67 -1.63 20.54
N VAL A 24 31.94 -0.72 21.49
CA VAL A 24 30.95 -0.12 22.38
C VAL A 24 30.56 1.28 21.90
N ARG A 25 29.25 1.58 21.90
CA ARG A 25 28.70 2.87 21.45
C ARG A 25 29.11 4.04 22.35
N SER A 26 29.39 3.79 23.62
CA SER A 26 29.82 4.80 24.59
C SER A 26 30.98 4.26 25.42
N GLN A 27 31.99 5.10 25.63
CA GLN A 27 33.08 4.84 26.59
C GLN A 27 32.74 5.58 27.88
N ASN A 28 32.63 4.86 28.98
CA ASN A 28 32.35 5.41 30.30
C ASN A 28 33.65 5.52 31.09
N GLU A 29 33.87 6.65 31.74
CA GLU A 29 35.06 6.89 32.59
C GLU A 29 35.08 5.95 33.81
N ASN A 30 33.90 5.51 34.27
CA ASN A 30 33.79 4.55 35.35
C ASN A 30 33.98 3.10 34.82
N PRO A 31 35.02 2.37 35.27
CA PRO A 31 35.34 1.03 34.77
C PRO A 31 34.29 -0.04 35.12
N ALA A 32 33.46 0.17 36.14
CA ALA A 32 32.35 -0.75 36.44
C ALA A 32 31.20 -0.60 35.44
N VAL A 33 30.80 0.64 35.14
CA VAL A 33 29.76 0.97 34.15
C VAL A 33 30.20 0.59 32.74
N GLN A 34 31.49 0.78 32.42
CA GLN A 34 32.07 0.33 31.17
C GLN A 34 31.95 -1.19 30.99
N ARG A 35 32.28 -1.96 32.04
CA ARG A 35 32.21 -3.42 32.02
C ARG A 35 30.77 -3.92 31.85
N ASP A 36 29.79 -3.25 32.47
CA ASP A 36 28.37 -3.59 32.29
C ASP A 36 27.86 -3.24 30.89
N THR A 37 28.32 -2.12 30.32
CA THR A 37 28.01 -1.71 28.93
C THR A 37 28.58 -2.72 27.91
N GLU A 38 29.82 -3.17 28.12
CA GLU A 38 30.47 -4.19 27.28
C GLU A 38 29.81 -5.57 27.38
N ARG A 39 29.27 -5.91 28.55
CA ARG A 39 28.53 -7.16 28.79
C ARG A 39 27.10 -7.12 28.26
N ASN A 40 26.56 -5.93 27.98
CA ASN A 40 25.19 -5.79 27.51
C ASN A 40 25.08 -6.13 26.01
N ILE A 41 24.83 -7.40 25.72
CA ILE A 41 24.66 -7.96 24.37
C ILE A 41 23.59 -7.21 23.56
N ASN A 42 22.60 -6.59 24.22
CA ASN A 42 21.58 -5.80 23.53
C ASN A 42 22.14 -4.56 22.82
N LEU A 43 23.22 -3.96 23.33
CA LEU A 43 23.90 -2.80 22.70
C LEU A 43 24.74 -3.20 21.47
N GLN A 44 25.05 -4.49 21.34
CA GLN A 44 25.84 -5.08 20.26
C GLN A 44 24.96 -5.86 19.25
N LYS A 45 23.63 -5.76 19.36
CA LYS A 45 22.71 -6.47 18.47
C LYS A 45 22.96 -6.08 17.01
N GLN A 46 23.25 -7.10 16.20
CA GLN A 46 23.37 -6.96 14.75
C GLN A 46 21.98 -6.71 14.15
N TYR A 47 21.85 -5.63 13.41
CA TYR A 47 20.69 -5.38 12.55
C TYR A 47 20.76 -6.27 11.32
N LYS A 48 19.82 -7.20 11.19
CA LYS A 48 19.67 -8.08 10.03
C LYS A 48 18.36 -7.71 9.32
N PRO A 49 18.38 -6.80 8.34
CA PRO A 49 17.19 -6.46 7.58
C PRO A 49 16.72 -7.65 6.77
N VAL A 50 15.41 -7.75 6.60
CA VAL A 50 14.80 -8.75 5.74
C VAL A 50 15.06 -8.40 4.28
N ALA A 51 15.36 -9.40 3.46
CA ALA A 51 15.59 -9.20 2.03
C ALA A 51 14.38 -8.52 1.37
N LEU A 52 14.64 -7.49 0.55
CA LEU A 52 13.63 -6.79 -0.24
C LEU A 52 13.92 -6.94 -1.73
N PRO A 53 13.49 -8.06 -2.35
CA PRO A 53 13.67 -8.30 -3.77
C PRO A 53 13.14 -7.14 -4.63
N ARG A 54 13.85 -6.84 -5.71
CA ARG A 54 13.43 -5.86 -6.72
C ARG A 54 13.64 -6.37 -8.13
N ILE A 55 12.72 -6.01 -9.02
CA ILE A 55 12.79 -6.27 -10.46
C ILE A 55 12.78 -4.92 -11.16
N LYS A 56 13.68 -4.75 -12.13
CA LYS A 56 13.65 -3.64 -13.08
C LYS A 56 13.80 -4.20 -14.49
N TYR A 57 12.90 -3.82 -15.39
CA TYR A 57 12.97 -4.22 -16.78
C TYR A 57 12.80 -3.05 -17.73
N ASN A 58 13.35 -3.20 -18.93
CA ASN A 58 13.09 -2.32 -20.05
C ASN A 58 12.88 -3.19 -21.28
N ILE A 59 11.74 -3.02 -21.95
CA ILE A 59 11.39 -3.76 -23.17
C ILE A 59 11.02 -2.75 -24.25
N ALA A 60 11.71 -2.81 -25.37
CA ALA A 60 11.51 -1.93 -26.51
C ALA A 60 11.05 -2.71 -27.75
N PHE A 61 10.08 -2.14 -28.45
CA PHE A 61 9.48 -2.63 -29.68
C PHE A 61 9.74 -1.63 -30.79
N LYS A 62 10.18 -2.11 -31.96
CA LYS A 62 10.36 -1.29 -33.16
C LYS A 62 9.68 -1.94 -34.35
N THR A 63 8.84 -1.19 -35.06
CA THR A 63 8.23 -1.65 -36.29
C THR A 63 8.93 -1.07 -37.53
N PRO A 64 9.18 -1.88 -38.57
CA PRO A 64 9.76 -1.40 -39.83
C PRO A 64 8.90 -0.38 -40.56
N HIS A 65 9.48 0.23 -41.59
CA HIS A 65 8.83 1.25 -42.42
C HIS A 65 7.62 0.76 -43.24
N TYR A 66 7.58 -0.54 -43.55
CA TYR A 66 6.49 -1.17 -44.33
C TYR A 66 5.78 -2.25 -43.51
N PHE A 67 5.47 -1.97 -42.24
CA PHE A 67 4.79 -2.91 -41.37
C PHE A 67 3.27 -2.67 -41.34
N GLY A 68 2.51 -3.74 -41.55
CA GLY A 68 1.04 -3.72 -41.54
C GLY A 68 0.38 -3.38 -42.88
N PRO A 69 -0.96 -3.44 -42.96
CA PRO A 69 -1.70 -3.09 -44.16
C PRO A 69 -1.61 -1.59 -44.44
N GLU A 70 -1.47 -1.25 -45.72
CA GLU A 70 -1.51 0.14 -46.17
C GLU A 70 -2.98 0.60 -46.30
N MET A 71 -3.29 1.74 -45.70
CA MET A 71 -4.62 2.35 -45.73
C MET A 71 -4.47 3.79 -46.22
N GLY A 72 -4.86 4.06 -47.46
CA GLY A 72 -4.84 5.41 -48.04
C GLY A 72 -3.43 6.02 -48.18
N GLY A 73 -2.43 5.23 -48.59
CA GLY A 73 -1.05 5.72 -48.75
C GLY A 73 -0.23 5.76 -47.45
N LEU A 74 -0.83 5.36 -46.32
CA LEU A 74 -0.20 5.35 -45.01
C LEU A 74 -0.14 3.93 -44.46
N ALA A 75 0.99 3.58 -43.85
CA ALA A 75 1.15 2.35 -43.09
C ALA A 75 1.03 2.66 -41.58
N PRO A 76 -0.18 2.58 -40.98
CA PRO A 76 -0.42 3.07 -39.62
C PRO A 76 0.34 2.29 -38.54
N LEU A 77 0.71 1.04 -38.81
CA LEU A 77 1.47 0.18 -37.91
C LEU A 77 2.99 0.28 -38.13
N ALA A 78 3.43 0.99 -39.16
CA ALA A 78 4.85 1.18 -39.45
C ALA A 78 5.48 2.28 -38.60
N ASN A 79 6.80 2.22 -38.48
CA ASN A 79 7.65 3.25 -37.87
C ASN A 79 7.30 3.61 -36.41
N TRP A 80 6.84 2.64 -35.63
CA TRP A 80 6.70 2.78 -34.19
C TRP A 80 8.01 2.44 -33.49
N GLN A 81 8.34 3.21 -32.46
CA GLN A 81 9.38 2.89 -31.49
C GLN A 81 8.78 3.05 -30.10
N LEU A 82 8.54 1.95 -29.42
CA LEU A 82 7.95 1.93 -28.07
C LEU A 82 8.98 1.36 -27.11
N ALA A 83 9.08 1.91 -25.91
CA ALA A 83 9.91 1.40 -24.83
C ALA A 83 9.11 1.45 -23.54
N PHE A 84 9.00 0.32 -22.85
CA PHE A 84 8.33 0.19 -21.58
C PHE A 84 9.38 -0.06 -20.50
N THR A 85 9.37 0.77 -19.46
CA THR A 85 10.22 0.59 -18.29
C THR A 85 9.35 0.24 -17.11
N GLY A 86 9.55 -0.96 -16.55
CA GLY A 86 8.80 -1.40 -15.39
C GLY A 86 9.69 -1.61 -14.19
N THR A 87 9.11 -1.39 -13.01
CA THR A 87 9.73 -1.66 -11.73
C THR A 87 8.76 -2.42 -10.83
N TRP A 88 9.29 -3.32 -10.03
CA TRP A 88 8.59 -3.95 -8.93
C TRP A 88 9.55 -4.09 -7.74
N ARG A 89 9.05 -3.88 -6.54
CA ARG A 89 9.80 -4.00 -5.29
C ARG A 89 8.88 -4.59 -4.22
N LYS A 90 9.35 -5.64 -3.56
CA LYS A 90 8.65 -6.22 -2.41
C LYS A 90 8.50 -5.16 -1.32
N GLY A 91 7.30 -5.07 -0.75
CA GLY A 91 7.01 -4.18 0.38
C GLY A 91 7.86 -4.52 1.60
N GLY A 92 8.29 -3.46 2.30
CA GLY A 92 9.09 -3.57 3.53
C GLY A 92 8.31 -4.19 4.68
N TYR A 93 9.02 -4.73 5.66
CA TYR A 93 8.42 -5.10 6.94
C TYR A 93 8.35 -3.89 7.87
N HIS A 94 7.37 -3.90 8.75
CA HIS A 94 7.15 -2.89 9.77
C HIS A 94 6.74 -3.57 11.08
N THR A 95 7.05 -2.95 12.21
CA THR A 95 6.65 -3.41 13.54
C THR A 95 5.41 -2.65 13.96
N PHE A 96 4.30 -3.35 14.11
CA PHE A 96 3.05 -2.83 14.65
C PHE A 96 2.89 -3.27 16.11
N GLY A 97 2.41 -2.35 16.96
CA GLY A 97 2.23 -2.55 18.40
C GLY A 97 3.46 -2.21 19.24
N ASN A 98 3.24 -2.08 20.56
CA ASN A 98 4.26 -1.63 21.52
C ASN A 98 4.81 -2.79 22.36
N ASN A 99 5.32 -3.84 21.71
CA ASN A 99 5.99 -4.96 22.37
C ASN A 99 7.43 -5.09 21.84
N PRO A 100 8.46 -4.85 22.68
CA PRO A 100 9.87 -4.90 22.25
C PRO A 100 10.35 -6.26 21.74
N SER A 101 9.64 -7.34 22.05
CA SER A 101 9.99 -8.70 21.61
C SER A 101 9.46 -9.01 20.21
N ILE A 102 8.53 -8.20 19.70
CA ILE A 102 7.86 -8.39 18.43
C ILE A 102 8.41 -7.38 17.44
N ILE A 103 8.95 -7.88 16.32
CA ILE A 103 9.51 -7.05 15.27
C ILE A 103 9.08 -7.57 13.91
N ASN A 104 8.86 -6.67 12.95
CA ASN A 104 8.55 -7.04 11.56
C ASN A 104 7.31 -7.96 11.42
N ASN A 105 6.30 -7.77 12.25
CA ASN A 105 5.06 -8.56 12.26
C ASN A 105 4.07 -8.16 11.16
N VAL A 106 4.20 -6.98 10.55
CA VAL A 106 3.36 -6.54 9.40
C VAL A 106 4.19 -6.17 8.19
N ARG A 107 3.55 -6.13 7.01
CA ARG A 107 4.21 -5.85 5.72
C ARG A 107 3.51 -4.73 4.95
N TRP A 108 4.31 -3.88 4.32
CA TRP A 108 3.84 -2.90 3.34
C TRP A 108 3.40 -3.57 2.03
N VAL A 109 2.49 -2.93 1.32
CA VAL A 109 2.14 -3.31 -0.06
C VAL A 109 3.36 -3.26 -0.97
N ASP A 110 3.37 -4.12 -1.98
CA ASP A 110 4.43 -4.13 -2.98
C ASP A 110 4.35 -2.87 -3.85
N SER A 111 5.50 -2.24 -4.07
CA SER A 111 5.61 -1.08 -4.95
C SER A 111 5.92 -1.54 -6.36
N TRP A 112 5.25 -0.97 -7.35
CA TRP A 112 5.47 -1.28 -8.74
C TRP A 112 4.95 -0.15 -9.62
N GLY A 113 5.52 -0.01 -10.80
CA GLY A 113 5.18 1.05 -11.74
C GLY A 113 5.57 0.66 -13.16
N LEU A 114 4.92 1.31 -14.12
CA LEU A 114 5.13 1.12 -15.55
C LEU A 114 5.14 2.49 -16.23
N ASP A 115 6.25 2.77 -16.90
CA ASP A 115 6.45 3.97 -17.71
C ASP A 115 6.59 3.57 -19.17
N MET A 116 6.24 4.48 -20.07
CA MET A 116 6.31 4.30 -21.51
C MET A 116 6.96 5.50 -22.17
N ARG A 117 7.88 5.24 -23.10
CA ARG A 117 8.34 6.20 -24.09
C ARG A 117 8.00 5.67 -25.47
N GLY A 118 7.26 6.43 -26.24
CA GLY A 118 6.81 6.06 -27.58
C GLY A 118 7.15 7.13 -28.60
N SER A 119 7.41 6.70 -29.83
CA SER A 119 7.38 7.61 -30.96
C SER A 119 6.84 6.92 -32.21
N LYS A 120 6.24 7.71 -33.09
CA LYS A 120 5.80 7.31 -34.41
C LYS A 120 6.36 8.28 -35.43
N THR A 121 6.99 7.76 -36.47
CA THR A 121 7.46 8.56 -37.59
C THR A 121 6.54 8.38 -38.79
N ILE A 122 6.10 9.50 -39.35
CA ILE A 122 5.29 9.58 -40.57
C ILE A 122 6.18 10.24 -41.62
N SER A 123 6.37 9.57 -42.75
CA SER A 123 7.11 10.09 -43.90
C SER A 123 6.13 10.59 -44.95
N LEU A 124 6.30 11.84 -45.38
CA LEU A 124 5.48 12.54 -46.37
C LEU A 124 6.42 13.23 -47.37
N ASN A 125 6.77 12.57 -48.47
CA ASN A 125 7.72 13.07 -49.47
C ASN A 125 9.01 13.61 -48.85
N GLN A 126 9.27 14.93 -48.95
CA GLN A 126 10.45 15.58 -48.38
C GLN A 126 10.37 15.81 -46.86
N PHE A 127 9.20 15.59 -46.24
CA PHE A 127 9.00 15.83 -44.83
C PHE A 127 8.95 14.53 -44.03
N ARG A 128 9.58 14.54 -42.87
CA ARG A 128 9.48 13.49 -41.86
C ARG A 128 8.98 14.09 -40.56
N ILE A 129 7.82 13.65 -40.12
CA ILE A 129 7.18 14.09 -38.89
C ILE A 129 7.30 12.96 -37.86
N GLN A 130 7.91 13.23 -36.71
CA GLN A 130 7.96 12.30 -35.60
C GLN A 130 7.14 12.83 -34.43
N ILE A 131 6.13 12.06 -34.04
CA ILE A 131 5.32 12.30 -32.85
C ILE A 131 5.93 11.48 -31.72
N ILE A 132 6.18 12.10 -30.58
CA ILE A 132 6.82 11.50 -29.40
C ILE A 132 5.89 11.66 -28.21
N ALA A 133 5.79 10.63 -27.38
CA ALA A 133 5.07 10.67 -26.12
C ALA A 133 5.88 9.97 -25.01
N ASP A 134 6.08 10.67 -23.89
CA ASP A 134 6.60 10.08 -22.66
C ASP A 134 5.46 10.06 -21.62
N ILE A 135 5.16 8.88 -21.10
CA ILE A 135 4.09 8.64 -20.14
C ILE A 135 4.71 7.98 -18.90
N TYR A 136 4.72 8.71 -17.80
CA TYR A 136 5.11 8.17 -16.49
C TYR A 136 3.86 7.67 -15.77
N ASN A 137 3.96 6.49 -15.14
CA ASN A 137 2.83 5.81 -14.52
C ASN A 137 1.65 5.62 -15.49
N ILE A 138 1.85 4.91 -16.60
CA ILE A 138 0.85 4.71 -17.66
C ILE A 138 -0.45 4.07 -17.14
N LEU A 139 -0.35 3.26 -16.09
CA LEU A 139 -1.47 2.57 -15.46
C LEU A 139 -2.21 3.44 -14.44
N ASN A 140 -1.73 4.66 -14.18
CA ASN A 140 -2.26 5.57 -13.17
C ASN A 140 -2.39 4.88 -11.80
N LYS A 141 -1.43 4.03 -11.46
CA LYS A 141 -1.43 3.30 -10.19
C LYS A 141 -1.19 4.30 -9.06
N LYS A 142 -2.10 4.31 -8.10
CA LYS A 142 -2.00 5.12 -6.89
C LYS A 142 -1.33 4.31 -5.78
N SER A 143 -0.32 4.90 -5.14
CA SER A 143 0.35 4.32 -3.98
C SER A 143 0.29 5.32 -2.84
N LEU A 144 -0.11 4.86 -1.64
CA LEU A 144 -0.16 5.70 -0.46
C LEU A 144 1.21 6.33 -0.20
N SER A 145 1.22 7.64 0.02
CA SER A 145 2.39 8.41 0.42
C SER A 145 2.48 8.46 1.93
N THR A 146 3.59 8.00 2.49
CA THR A 146 3.83 8.11 3.93
C THR A 146 3.97 9.56 4.38
N ALA A 147 4.30 10.48 3.47
CA ALA A 147 4.33 11.92 3.78
C ALA A 147 2.95 12.48 4.12
N ALA A 148 1.87 11.90 3.58
CA ALA A 148 0.51 12.30 3.91
C ALA A 148 0.10 11.88 5.33
N LEU A 149 0.71 10.82 5.87
CA LEU A 149 0.47 10.35 7.24
C LEU A 149 1.12 11.26 8.30
N GLY A 150 1.83 12.31 7.86
CA GLY A 150 2.51 13.27 8.72
C GLY A 150 3.84 12.73 9.27
N ASP A 151 4.68 13.64 9.71
CA ASP A 151 5.77 13.30 10.62
C ASP A 151 5.15 13.00 11.99
N SER A 152 5.59 11.93 12.67
CA SER A 152 5.20 11.60 14.05
C SER A 152 5.38 12.78 15.02
N TYR A 153 6.19 13.79 14.65
CA TYR A 153 6.43 15.00 15.42
C TYR A 153 5.50 16.20 15.10
N LEU A 154 4.83 16.24 13.94
CA LEU A 154 4.08 17.43 13.47
C LEU A 154 2.56 17.32 13.63
N VAL A 155 2.00 16.11 13.55
CA VAL A 155 0.58 15.83 13.85
C VAL A 155 0.50 14.51 14.62
N PRO A 156 0.57 14.54 15.96
CA PRO A 156 0.40 13.33 16.77
C PRO A 156 -0.96 12.71 16.44
N GLY A 157 -0.97 11.46 15.97
CA GLY A 157 -2.17 10.63 15.86
C GLY A 157 -2.62 10.24 14.45
N VAL A 158 -2.27 10.94 13.36
CA VAL A 158 -2.77 10.52 12.01
C VAL A 158 -2.18 9.18 11.58
N TYR A 159 -0.88 8.99 11.80
CA TYR A 159 -0.22 7.72 11.54
C TYR A 159 -0.80 6.60 12.42
N ASP A 160 -0.99 6.86 13.71
CA ASP A 160 -1.53 5.86 14.64
C ASP A 160 -2.97 5.50 14.30
N MET A 161 -3.83 6.49 14.02
CA MET A 161 -5.21 6.28 13.57
C MET A 161 -5.27 5.47 12.26
N TYR A 162 -4.34 5.73 11.34
CA TYR A 162 -4.22 4.93 10.13
C TYR A 162 -3.85 3.48 10.45
N GLN A 163 -2.81 3.26 11.26
CA GLN A 163 -2.38 1.91 11.62
C GLN A 163 -3.43 1.13 12.39
N GLU A 164 -4.09 1.77 13.36
CA GLU A 164 -5.16 1.18 14.17
C GLU A 164 -6.41 0.89 13.34
N SER A 165 -6.64 1.63 12.26
CA SER A 165 -7.74 1.37 11.34
C SER A 165 -7.50 0.16 10.42
N LEU A 166 -6.27 -0.32 10.26
CA LEU A 166 -5.99 -1.49 9.43
C LEU A 166 -6.34 -2.77 10.20
N HIS A 167 -6.97 -3.72 9.53
CA HIS A 167 -7.30 -5.03 10.05
C HIS A 167 -6.27 -6.06 9.56
N PHE A 168 -5.22 -6.28 10.35
CA PHE A 168 -4.17 -7.23 10.03
C PHE A 168 -4.63 -8.68 10.24
N ASN A 169 -3.79 -9.64 9.84
CA ASN A 169 -4.06 -11.05 10.12
C ASN A 169 -4.13 -11.32 11.62
N GLU A 170 -5.02 -12.22 12.04
CA GLU A 170 -5.23 -12.62 13.43
C GLU A 170 -3.92 -12.93 14.16
N SER A 171 -2.98 -13.61 13.50
CA SER A 171 -1.68 -13.97 14.09
C SER A 171 -0.89 -12.77 14.60
N VAL A 172 -1.03 -11.59 13.96
CA VAL A 172 -0.34 -10.36 14.35
C VAL A 172 -0.80 -9.91 15.72
N TYR A 173 -2.09 -10.01 15.99
CA TYR A 173 -2.69 -9.55 17.24
C TYR A 173 -2.61 -10.59 18.34
N GLU A 174 -2.70 -11.89 18.01
CA GLU A 174 -2.41 -12.97 18.94
C GLU A 174 -0.99 -12.86 19.51
N GLU A 175 0.00 -12.59 18.65
CA GLU A 175 1.39 -12.34 19.07
C GLU A 175 1.46 -11.16 20.06
N LEU A 176 0.69 -10.11 19.81
CA LEU A 176 0.62 -8.92 20.66
C LEU A 176 -0.26 -9.09 21.90
N GLY A 177 -1.05 -10.17 22.01
CA GLY A 177 -2.06 -10.34 23.05
C GLY A 177 -3.19 -9.30 22.98
N LEU A 178 -3.49 -8.77 21.79
CA LEU A 178 -4.48 -7.72 21.58
C LEU A 178 -5.81 -8.28 21.07
N ARG A 179 -6.90 -7.75 21.63
CA ARG A 179 -8.24 -7.96 21.08
C ARG A 179 -8.45 -6.99 19.91
N HIS A 180 -9.05 -7.45 18.83
CA HIS A 180 -8.99 -6.75 17.54
C HIS A 180 -10.10 -7.20 16.58
N ILE A 181 -10.20 -6.51 15.45
CA ILE A 181 -10.93 -6.96 14.27
C ILE A 181 -9.89 -7.51 13.30
N ALA A 182 -9.93 -8.81 13.00
CA ALA A 182 -8.98 -9.46 12.11
C ALA A 182 -9.31 -9.19 10.63
N GLY A 183 -8.30 -9.30 9.78
CA GLY A 183 -8.43 -9.13 8.33
C GLY A 183 -7.17 -9.55 7.58
N ASP A 184 -7.01 -9.04 6.36
CA ASP A 184 -5.86 -9.33 5.50
C ASP A 184 -5.13 -8.06 5.04
N ASP A 185 -5.36 -6.95 5.75
CA ASP A 185 -4.82 -5.65 5.39
C ASP A 185 -3.29 -5.62 5.45
N LYS A 186 -2.74 -4.71 4.64
CA LYS A 186 -1.32 -4.41 4.61
C LYS A 186 -1.12 -2.93 4.81
N MET A 187 0.03 -2.59 5.39
CA MET A 187 0.48 -1.20 5.43
C MET A 187 0.55 -0.65 4.00
N GLY A 188 0.03 0.54 3.77
CA GLY A 188 -0.10 1.15 2.45
C GLY A 188 -1.44 0.91 1.75
N TYR A 189 -2.35 0.10 2.29
CA TYR A 189 -3.76 0.14 1.89
C TYR A 189 -4.40 1.47 2.30
N TYR A 190 -5.36 1.92 1.52
CA TYR A 190 -6.08 3.16 1.72
C TYR A 190 -7.52 2.96 1.26
N ARG A 191 -8.44 3.72 1.84
CA ARG A 191 -9.84 3.76 1.41
C ARG A 191 -9.93 4.45 0.05
N ASP A 192 -10.69 3.91 -0.88
CA ASP A 192 -10.81 4.48 -2.22
C ASP A 192 -11.39 5.92 -2.20
N PRO A 193 -10.92 6.82 -3.09
CA PRO A 193 -11.47 8.17 -3.19
C PRO A 193 -12.97 8.15 -3.47
N GLY A 194 -13.74 8.91 -2.69
CA GLY A 194 -15.20 8.98 -2.79
C GLY A 194 -15.97 7.99 -1.93
N VAL A 195 -15.33 6.95 -1.37
CA VAL A 195 -15.95 6.07 -0.38
C VAL A 195 -16.02 6.81 0.96
N PRO A 196 -17.18 7.00 1.61
CA PRO A 196 -17.25 7.65 2.92
C PRO A 196 -16.50 6.86 3.99
N TYR A 197 -15.86 7.56 4.94
CA TYR A 197 -15.22 6.91 6.09
C TYR A 197 -16.27 6.37 7.06
N GLN A 198 -16.17 5.09 7.42
CA GLN A 198 -17.04 4.42 8.38
C GLN A 198 -16.19 3.75 9.47
N PRO A 199 -16.04 4.34 10.66
CA PRO A 199 -15.19 3.78 11.70
C PRO A 199 -15.75 2.45 12.21
N LEU A 200 -14.86 1.46 12.31
CA LEU A 200 -15.10 0.18 12.97
C LEU A 200 -14.22 0.12 14.22
N LYS A 201 -14.75 -0.38 15.34
CA LYS A 201 -13.97 -0.56 16.58
C LYS A 201 -14.28 -1.89 17.22
N TYR A 202 -13.24 -2.55 17.72
CA TYR A 202 -13.42 -3.69 18.60
C TYR A 202 -13.91 -3.21 19.98
N THR A 203 -14.89 -3.92 20.54
CA THR A 203 -15.19 -3.89 21.97
C THR A 203 -15.36 -5.30 22.49
N SER A 204 -14.97 -5.51 23.75
CA SER A 204 -15.20 -6.81 24.39
C SER A 204 -16.68 -7.01 24.68
N ARG A 205 -17.32 -5.96 25.21
CA ARG A 205 -18.74 -5.89 25.56
C ARG A 205 -19.23 -4.49 25.22
N ALA A 206 -20.32 -4.39 24.46
CA ALA A 206 -20.95 -3.13 24.13
C ALA A 206 -21.65 -2.51 25.35
N THR A 207 -22.22 -3.34 26.24
CA THR A 207 -22.83 -2.90 27.51
C THR A 207 -21.86 -2.16 28.44
N GLY A 208 -20.56 -2.44 28.35
CA GLY A 208 -19.52 -1.79 29.15
C GLY A 208 -19.08 -0.42 28.66
N LEU A 209 -19.57 0.04 27.50
CA LEU A 209 -19.19 1.33 26.93
C LEU A 209 -19.97 2.48 27.59
N THR A 210 -19.25 3.41 28.22
CA THR A 210 -19.85 4.56 28.92
C THR A 210 -20.17 5.75 28.01
N GLN A 211 -19.45 5.89 26.89
CA GLN A 211 -19.61 6.97 25.92
C GLN A 211 -19.47 6.42 24.48
N PRO A 212 -20.44 5.60 24.02
CA PRO A 212 -20.41 5.08 22.66
C PRO A 212 -20.57 6.21 21.62
N ASP A 213 -19.77 6.16 20.56
CA ASP A 213 -19.85 7.08 19.44
C ASP A 213 -20.94 6.61 18.47
N PRO A 214 -22.00 7.40 18.24
CA PRO A 214 -23.09 7.00 17.37
C PRO A 214 -22.70 6.83 15.90
N LYS A 215 -21.49 7.23 15.48
CA LYS A 215 -20.99 7.03 14.11
C LYS A 215 -20.17 5.76 13.94
N THR A 216 -19.84 5.06 15.01
CA THR A 216 -18.96 3.88 14.98
C THR A 216 -19.79 2.60 14.98
N TYR A 217 -19.38 1.64 14.15
CA TYR A 217 -19.87 0.26 14.29
C TYR A 217 -18.90 -0.52 15.19
N TYR A 218 -19.43 -1.02 16.28
CA TYR A 218 -18.68 -1.76 17.28
C TYR A 218 -18.78 -3.25 17.02
N TYR A 219 -17.65 -3.88 16.73
CA TYR A 219 -17.52 -5.33 16.72
C TYR A 219 -17.48 -5.84 18.15
N VAL A 220 -18.46 -6.65 18.55
CA VAL A 220 -18.56 -7.21 19.90
C VAL A 220 -17.89 -8.58 19.95
N GLY A 221 -16.83 -8.70 20.73
CA GLY A 221 -16.08 -9.95 20.88
C GLY A 221 -16.83 -11.02 21.70
N ASP A 222 -17.55 -10.60 22.74
CA ASP A 222 -18.34 -11.49 23.60
C ASP A 222 -19.75 -11.70 23.04
N VAL A 223 -20.01 -12.89 22.48
CA VAL A 223 -21.33 -13.23 21.90
C VAL A 223 -22.42 -13.25 22.97
N ALA A 224 -22.09 -13.55 24.23
CA ALA A 224 -23.07 -13.52 25.32
C ALA A 224 -23.57 -12.09 25.59
N ASP A 225 -22.73 -11.08 25.38
CA ASP A 225 -23.13 -9.68 25.49
C ASP A 225 -24.13 -9.27 24.39
N LEU A 226 -23.99 -9.83 23.18
CA LEU A 226 -24.96 -9.65 22.10
C LEU A 226 -26.30 -10.31 22.44
N GLN A 227 -26.28 -11.52 22.99
CA GLN A 227 -27.50 -12.23 23.42
C GLN A 227 -28.21 -11.49 24.55
N GLU A 228 -27.47 -10.85 25.46
CA GLU A 228 -28.03 -10.01 26.53
C GLU A 228 -28.67 -8.72 25.98
N LEU A 229 -28.03 -8.07 25.00
CA LEU A 229 -28.55 -6.86 24.37
C LEU A 229 -29.79 -7.12 23.49
N PHE A 230 -29.85 -8.29 22.86
CA PHE A 230 -30.90 -8.66 21.92
C PHE A 230 -31.50 -10.04 22.23
N PRO A 231 -32.23 -10.18 23.36
CA PRO A 231 -32.73 -11.49 23.82
C PRO A 231 -33.76 -12.12 22.87
N ASP A 232 -34.48 -11.30 22.09
CA ASP A 232 -35.52 -11.76 21.17
C ASP A 232 -34.98 -12.20 19.80
N ASP A 233 -33.70 -11.93 19.50
CA ASP A 233 -33.11 -12.13 18.17
C ASP A 233 -32.61 -13.57 17.92
N ASN A 234 -32.69 -14.47 18.91
CA ASN A 234 -32.21 -15.87 18.82
C ASN A 234 -30.77 -15.99 18.26
N ILE A 235 -29.84 -15.20 18.81
CA ILE A 235 -28.44 -15.11 18.35
C ILE A 235 -27.69 -16.42 18.68
N PRO A 236 -27.19 -17.18 17.69
CA PRO A 236 -26.41 -18.39 17.93
C PRO A 236 -25.00 -18.10 18.45
N GLU A 237 -24.35 -19.08 19.07
CA GLU A 237 -22.96 -18.95 19.58
C GLU A 237 -21.92 -18.82 18.44
N ASP A 238 -22.17 -19.46 17.30
CA ASP A 238 -21.29 -19.51 16.13
C ASP A 238 -21.58 -18.37 15.12
N LEU A 239 -21.70 -17.15 15.64
CA LEU A 239 -21.99 -15.97 14.83
C LEU A 239 -20.84 -15.62 13.89
N SER A 240 -21.15 -15.31 12.62
CA SER A 240 -20.15 -14.82 11.67
C SER A 240 -19.66 -13.41 12.05
N ASP A 241 -18.44 -13.06 11.64
CA ASP A 241 -17.83 -11.77 12.00
C ASP A 241 -18.69 -10.57 11.59
N THR A 242 -19.29 -10.64 10.41
CA THR A 242 -20.17 -9.58 9.87
C THR A 242 -21.46 -9.37 10.68
N GLU A 243 -21.84 -10.34 11.50
CA GLU A 243 -23.05 -10.29 12.33
C GLU A 243 -22.72 -9.83 13.75
N ARG A 244 -21.46 -9.53 14.09
CA ARG A 244 -21.08 -9.12 15.45
C ARG A 244 -21.10 -7.61 15.66
N TYR A 245 -21.56 -6.85 14.67
CA TYR A 245 -21.53 -5.40 14.70
C TYR A 245 -22.81 -4.78 15.25
N VAL A 246 -22.64 -3.82 16.15
CA VAL A 246 -23.71 -3.01 16.72
C VAL A 246 -23.37 -1.53 16.60
N GLN A 247 -24.39 -0.68 16.60
CA GLN A 247 -24.25 0.77 16.62
C GLN A 247 -25.13 1.34 17.73
N TYR A 248 -24.67 2.41 18.36
CA TYR A 248 -25.46 3.11 19.37
C TYR A 248 -26.19 4.29 18.74
N VAL A 249 -27.49 4.20 18.53
CA VAL A 249 -28.30 5.21 17.86
C VAL A 249 -29.55 5.49 18.69
N ASN A 250 -29.97 6.75 18.80
CA ASN A 250 -31.15 7.14 19.58
C ASN A 250 -31.14 6.65 21.05
N ASN A 251 -29.97 6.62 21.68
CA ASN A 251 -29.74 6.11 23.03
C ASN A 251 -29.97 4.60 23.22
N GLU A 252 -29.95 3.83 22.14
CA GLU A 252 -30.13 2.37 22.19
C GLU A 252 -29.09 1.67 21.31
N TRP A 253 -28.74 0.44 21.69
CA TRP A 253 -27.92 -0.43 20.86
C TRP A 253 -28.79 -1.05 19.76
N THR A 254 -28.34 -0.96 18.52
CA THR A 254 -29.01 -1.56 17.37
C THR A 254 -28.01 -2.42 16.61
N ARG A 255 -28.48 -3.57 16.10
CA ARG A 255 -27.70 -4.45 15.21
C ARG A 255 -27.44 -3.74 13.89
N VAL A 256 -26.21 -3.87 13.37
CA VAL A 256 -25.92 -3.41 12.00
C VAL A 256 -26.19 -4.54 11.02
N ASP A 257 -26.91 -4.25 9.94
CA ASP A 257 -27.23 -5.24 8.92
C ASP A 257 -25.96 -5.86 8.32
N LYS A 258 -25.96 -7.20 8.18
CA LYS A 258 -24.84 -7.96 7.61
C LYS A 258 -24.38 -7.42 6.25
N SER A 259 -25.30 -7.08 5.35
CA SER A 259 -24.96 -6.54 4.03
C SER A 259 -24.31 -5.15 4.11
N THR A 260 -24.69 -4.35 5.09
CA THR A 260 -24.12 -3.03 5.33
C THR A 260 -22.68 -3.17 5.84
N VAL A 261 -22.45 -4.07 6.80
CA VAL A 261 -21.10 -4.38 7.29
C VAL A 261 -20.24 -4.95 6.17
N GLN A 262 -20.75 -5.91 5.39
CA GLN A 262 -20.02 -6.51 4.28
C GLN A 262 -19.57 -5.44 3.28
N LYS A 263 -20.45 -4.51 2.92
CA LYS A 263 -20.11 -3.38 2.05
C LYS A 263 -18.98 -2.52 2.63
N VAL A 264 -19.03 -2.20 3.93
CA VAL A 264 -17.98 -1.42 4.61
C VAL A 264 -16.63 -2.15 4.57
N LEU A 265 -16.62 -3.47 4.73
CA LEU A 265 -15.42 -4.29 4.67
C LEU A 265 -14.88 -4.39 3.23
N ASP A 266 -15.75 -4.63 2.25
CA ASP A 266 -15.40 -4.75 0.83
C ASP A 266 -14.83 -3.43 0.28
N ASP A 267 -15.49 -2.31 0.60
CA ASP A 267 -15.06 -0.97 0.21
C ASP A 267 -13.84 -0.49 1.03
N LYS A 268 -13.41 -1.27 2.04
CA LYS A 268 -12.40 -0.90 3.04
C LYS A 268 -12.67 0.50 3.62
N ALA A 269 -13.95 0.82 3.83
CA ALA A 269 -14.42 2.15 4.24
C ALA A 269 -13.95 2.54 5.65
N TYR A 270 -13.50 1.55 6.42
CA TYR A 270 -12.95 1.71 7.76
C TYR A 270 -11.51 2.19 7.80
N ILE A 271 -10.78 2.19 6.67
CA ILE A 271 -9.40 2.67 6.63
C ILE A 271 -9.37 4.20 6.76
N PHE A 272 -8.63 4.68 7.76
CA PHE A 272 -8.45 6.10 8.03
C PHE A 272 -7.39 6.70 7.10
N ASN A 273 -7.84 7.31 5.99
CA ASN A 273 -6.93 8.06 5.12
C ASN A 273 -6.51 9.39 5.76
N PRO A 274 -5.28 9.86 5.49
CA PRO A 274 -4.88 11.25 5.71
C PRO A 274 -5.91 12.27 5.22
N VAL A 275 -6.10 13.33 6.02
CA VAL A 275 -7.05 14.41 5.71
C VAL A 275 -6.62 15.23 4.48
N ASN A 276 -5.31 15.31 4.20
CA ASN A 276 -4.79 16.05 3.04
C ASN A 276 -4.59 15.13 1.83
N GLU A 277 -5.58 15.12 0.94
CA GLU A 277 -5.56 14.31 -0.29
C GLU A 277 -4.48 14.72 -1.29
N SER A 278 -3.99 15.97 -1.24
CA SER A 278 -3.01 16.51 -2.20
C SER A 278 -1.66 15.78 -2.12
N PHE A 279 -1.33 15.23 -0.94
CA PHE A 279 -0.10 14.48 -0.73
C PHE A 279 -0.35 12.97 -0.64
N LEU A 280 -1.59 12.51 -0.77
CA LEU A 280 -1.99 11.14 -0.45
C LEU A 280 -1.33 10.10 -1.37
N PHE A 281 -1.05 10.45 -2.62
CA PHE A 281 -0.51 9.52 -3.60
C PHE A 281 0.88 9.91 -4.10
N LEU A 282 1.75 8.91 -4.19
CA LEU A 282 3.04 9.01 -4.88
C LEU A 282 2.86 8.86 -6.39
N ALA A 283 3.78 9.48 -7.15
CA ALA A 283 3.93 9.30 -8.59
C ALA A 283 2.64 9.54 -9.40
N PRO A 284 2.16 10.80 -9.50
CA PRO A 284 1.05 11.13 -10.39
C PRO A 284 1.37 10.73 -11.84
N ARG A 285 0.33 10.50 -12.64
CA ARG A 285 0.51 10.22 -14.07
C ARG A 285 0.84 11.49 -14.81
N ASP A 286 2.02 11.53 -15.41
CA ASP A 286 2.49 12.63 -16.23
C ASP A 286 2.59 12.19 -17.70
N ILE A 287 2.12 13.05 -18.60
CA ILE A 287 2.11 12.80 -20.04
C ILE A 287 2.76 14.00 -20.75
N PHE A 288 3.85 13.73 -21.45
CA PHE A 288 4.57 14.71 -22.25
C PHE A 288 4.47 14.36 -23.73
N PHE A 289 4.13 15.34 -24.56
CA PHE A 289 4.09 15.18 -26.01
C PHE A 289 5.15 16.04 -26.68
N GLY A 290 5.71 15.52 -27.77
CA GLY A 290 6.66 16.23 -28.60
C GLY A 290 6.40 15.98 -30.08
N ILE A 291 6.70 16.97 -30.92
CA ILE A 291 6.67 16.84 -32.37
C ILE A 291 8.04 17.29 -32.89
N ARG A 292 8.64 16.47 -33.75
CA ARG A 292 9.85 16.79 -34.50
C ARG A 292 9.52 16.77 -35.98
N ILE A 293 9.91 17.80 -36.71
CA ILE A 293 9.77 17.89 -38.16
C ILE A 293 11.17 17.95 -38.76
N SER A 294 11.41 17.17 -39.79
CA SER A 294 12.66 17.17 -40.56
C SER A 294 12.33 17.28 -42.04
N TYR A 295 13.18 17.97 -42.79
CA TYR A 295 13.05 18.17 -44.23
C TYR A 295 14.31 17.63 -44.92
N ASP A 296 14.11 16.73 -45.87
CA ASP A 296 15.17 16.15 -46.70
C ASP A 296 15.27 16.99 -47.98
N PHE A 297 16.41 17.66 -48.18
CA PHE A 297 16.72 18.53 -49.33
C PHE A 297 17.11 17.73 -50.58
#